data_AF-A0A1V4AT74-F1
#
_entry.id   AF-A0A1V4AT74-F1
#
_cell.length_a   1.000
_cell.length_b   1.000
_cell.length_c   1.000
_cell.angle_alpha   90.00
_cell.angle_beta   90.00
_cell.angle_gamma   90.00
#
_symmetry.space_group_name_H-M   'P 1'
#
loop_
_entity.id
_entity.type
_entity.pdbx_description
1 polymer ?
#
loop_
_entity_poly.entity_id
_entity_poly.type
_entity_poly.pdbx_seq_one_letter_code
_entity_poly.pdbx_strand_id
1 'polypeptide(L)'
;MVVGQVQSGKTSNYTGLINKASDAGYKLIIVLAGMHDSLRSQTQIRIDEGFLGFNSQRSLQYSNTNKIGVGFYNPLNGKTNQPIDLPANALTSSHLSGDFNRRVAQSAGIHLKSSDPIVAVVKKNGSILKNLISWLAVWGDKQPDGKIIIRSFPFLLIDDEADNASINVSKEKSFCNQWLHQSIAFFV
;
A
#
# COMPACT_ATOMS: atom_id res chain seq x y z
N MET A 1 6.34 -2.58 20.95
CA MET A 1 5.69 -3.91 20.93
C MET A 1 4.29 -3.75 21.48
N VAL A 2 3.27 -3.92 20.64
CA VAL A 2 1.88 -3.97 21.10
C VAL A 2 1.54 -5.46 21.26
N VAL A 3 1.46 -5.91 22.50
CA VAL A 3 1.01 -7.25 22.86
C VAL A 3 -0.49 -7.17 23.14
N GLY A 4 -1.30 -7.94 22.42
CA GLY A 4 -2.75 -7.97 22.61
C GLY A 4 -3.35 -9.29 22.11
N GLN A 5 -4.28 -9.83 22.90
CA GLN A 5 -5.04 -11.06 22.66
C GLN A 5 -5.64 -11.12 21.24
N VAL A 6 -5.84 -12.35 20.75
CA VAL A 6 -6.56 -12.64 19.51
C VAL A 6 -7.95 -11.99 19.60
N GLN A 7 -8.21 -10.99 18.73
CA GLN A 7 -9.31 -9.99 18.67
C GLN A 7 -9.05 -8.55 19.19
N SER A 8 -7.81 -8.08 19.42
CA SER A 8 -7.55 -6.76 20.04
C SER A 8 -7.18 -5.55 19.13
N GLY A 9 -7.66 -5.45 17.89
CA GLY A 9 -7.52 -4.19 17.12
C GLY A 9 -6.18 -3.91 16.41
N LYS A 10 -5.37 -4.94 16.08
CA LYS A 10 -4.17 -4.79 15.22
C LYS A 10 -4.48 -4.10 13.88
N THR A 11 -5.65 -4.40 13.31
CA THR A 11 -6.20 -3.75 12.11
C THR A 11 -6.44 -2.25 12.27
N SER A 12 -6.98 -1.84 13.42
CA SER A 12 -7.23 -0.42 13.72
C SER A 12 -5.92 0.36 13.83
N ASN A 13 -4.82 -0.32 14.20
CA ASN A 13 -3.53 0.33 14.39
C ASN A 13 -2.85 0.73 13.06
N TYR A 14 -2.75 -0.16 12.06
CA TYR A 14 -2.15 0.25 10.78
C TYR A 14 -3.06 1.20 9.99
N THR A 15 -4.38 1.05 10.07
CA THR A 15 -5.32 1.97 9.39
C THR A 15 -5.16 3.38 9.94
N GLY A 16 -5.04 3.54 11.27
CA GLY A 16 -4.75 4.82 11.89
C GLY A 16 -3.39 5.39 11.49
N LEU A 17 -2.36 4.54 11.37
CA LEU A 17 -1.03 4.95 10.90
C LEU A 17 -1.06 5.42 9.44
N ILE A 18 -1.74 4.69 8.56
CA ILE A 18 -1.90 5.03 7.14
C ILE A 18 -2.61 6.38 7.00
N ASN A 19 -3.72 6.58 7.71
CA ASN A 19 -4.45 7.85 7.72
C ASN A 19 -3.52 9.01 8.15
N LYS A 20 -2.82 8.87 9.28
CA LYS A 20 -1.92 9.90 9.78
C LYS A 20 -0.72 10.16 8.85
N ALA A 21 -0.20 9.12 8.20
CA ALA A 21 0.88 9.28 7.22
C ALA A 21 0.39 10.01 5.96
N SER A 22 -0.81 9.67 5.48
CA SER A 22 -1.45 10.37 4.37
C SER A 22 -1.64 11.86 4.70
N ASP A 23 -2.14 12.18 5.89
CA ASP A 23 -2.26 13.56 6.38
C ASP A 23 -0.90 14.28 6.46
N ALA A 24 0.17 13.55 6.78
CA ALA A 24 1.54 14.05 6.80
C ALA A 24 2.18 14.16 5.41
N GLY A 25 1.46 13.85 4.33
CA GLY A 25 1.92 13.96 2.95
C GLY A 25 2.67 12.74 2.41
N TYR A 26 2.53 11.57 3.06
CA TYR A 26 3.03 10.32 2.50
C TYR A 26 2.19 9.91 1.29
N LYS A 27 2.84 9.80 0.13
CA LYS A 27 2.15 9.60 -1.16
C LYS A 27 2.04 8.14 -1.57
N LEU A 28 2.93 7.29 -1.06
CA LEU A 28 2.91 5.86 -1.33
C LEU A 28 2.93 5.09 -0.02
N ILE A 29 1.94 4.24 0.15
CA ILE A 29 1.80 3.34 1.28
C ILE A 29 1.87 1.92 0.74
N ILE A 30 2.88 1.18 1.17
CA ILE A 30 3.04 -0.24 0.86
C ILE A 30 2.82 -1.03 2.15
N VAL A 31 1.91 -2.01 2.09
CA VAL A 31 1.66 -2.94 3.18
C VAL A 31 2.10 -4.33 2.72
N LEU A 32 3.13 -4.87 3.39
CA LEU A 32 3.59 -6.23 3.20
C LEU A 32 2.69 -7.16 4.01
N ALA A 33 1.84 -7.90 3.30
CA ALA A 33 1.00 -8.94 3.87
C ALA A 33 1.74 -10.29 3.93
N GLY A 34 1.13 -11.28 4.60
CA GLY A 34 1.64 -12.65 4.67
C GLY A 34 1.85 -13.31 3.29
N MET A 35 2.41 -14.51 3.28
CA MET A 35 2.78 -15.22 2.04
C MET A 35 1.58 -15.72 1.22
N HIS A 36 0.37 -15.72 1.80
CA HIS A 36 -0.83 -16.30 1.20
C HIS A 36 -1.78 -15.24 0.65
N ASP A 37 -2.46 -15.56 -0.46
CA ASP A 37 -3.45 -14.67 -1.09
C ASP A 37 -4.62 -14.34 -0.19
N SER A 38 -5.03 -15.27 0.68
CA SER A 38 -6.09 -15.06 1.65
C SER A 38 -5.72 -14.00 2.70
N LEU A 39 -4.48 -14.00 3.21
CA LEU A 39 -3.99 -13.03 4.19
C LEU A 39 -3.86 -11.63 3.57
N ARG A 40 -3.35 -11.57 2.34
CA ARG A 40 -3.29 -10.32 1.56
C ARG A 40 -4.68 -9.77 1.26
N SER A 41 -5.61 -10.61 0.81
CA SER A 41 -7.01 -10.24 0.54
C SER A 41 -7.72 -9.71 1.80
N GLN A 42 -7.55 -10.37 2.94
CA GLN A 42 -8.10 -9.90 4.23
C GLN A 42 -7.55 -8.53 4.63
N THR A 43 -6.24 -8.30 4.44
CA THR A 43 -5.60 -7.01 4.72
C THR A 43 -6.13 -5.93 3.78
N GLN A 44 -6.29 -6.25 2.50
CA GLN A 44 -6.83 -5.32 1.51
C GLN A 44 -8.27 -4.92 1.84
N ILE A 45 -9.17 -5.84 2.22
CA ILE A 45 -10.55 -5.50 2.59
C ILE A 45 -10.58 -4.48 3.73
N ARG A 46 -9.70 -4.63 4.72
CA ARG A 46 -9.62 -3.71 5.86
C ARG A 46 -9.16 -2.30 5.44
N ILE A 47 -8.22 -2.22 4.51
CA ILE A 47 -7.76 -0.95 3.94
C ILE A 47 -8.80 -0.34 3.01
N ASP A 48 -9.50 -1.16 2.24
CA ASP A 48 -10.62 -0.77 1.38
C ASP A 48 -11.70 -0.05 2.21
N GLU A 49 -12.06 -0.61 3.37
CA GLU A 49 -13.06 -0.04 4.27
C GLU A 49 -12.53 1.14 5.10
N GLY A 50 -11.29 1.07 5.57
CA GLY A 50 -10.74 1.99 6.58
C GLY A 50 -9.94 3.17 6.04
N PHE A 51 -9.54 3.15 4.78
CA PHE A 51 -8.72 4.20 4.16
C PHE A 51 -9.15 4.55 2.74
N LEU A 52 -9.22 3.57 1.83
CA LEU A 52 -9.56 3.85 0.43
C LEU A 52 -11.02 4.31 0.29
N GLY A 53 -11.93 3.74 1.08
CA GLY A 53 -13.35 4.06 1.05
C GLY A 53 -14.12 3.48 -0.14
N PHE A 54 -13.55 2.52 -0.86
CA PHE A 54 -14.22 1.85 -1.97
C PHE A 54 -13.81 0.38 -2.12
N ASN A 55 -14.69 -0.41 -2.72
CA ASN A 55 -14.45 -1.83 -2.96
C ASN A 55 -13.50 -2.02 -4.15
N SER A 56 -12.23 -2.34 -3.84
CA SER A 56 -11.18 -2.52 -4.84
C SER A 56 -11.39 -3.74 -5.74
N GLN A 57 -12.17 -4.74 -5.31
CA GLN A 57 -12.53 -5.91 -6.11
C GLN A 57 -13.44 -5.52 -7.29
N ARG A 58 -14.27 -4.48 -7.15
CA ARG A 58 -15.14 -3.97 -8.22
C ARG A 58 -14.40 -3.04 -9.19
N SER A 59 -13.54 -2.18 -8.67
CA SER A 59 -12.75 -1.22 -9.44
C SER A 59 -11.58 -0.74 -8.59
N LEU A 60 -10.41 -0.54 -9.20
CA LEU A 60 -9.24 0.07 -8.53
C LEU A 60 -9.36 1.59 -8.36
N GLN A 61 -10.36 2.19 -9.00
CA GLN A 61 -10.64 3.62 -8.93
C GLN A 61 -11.89 3.89 -8.08
N TYR A 62 -11.82 4.96 -7.32
CA TYR A 62 -12.94 5.49 -6.56
C TYR A 62 -14.09 5.91 -7.50
N SER A 63 -15.31 5.52 -7.14
CA SER A 63 -16.55 5.91 -7.82
C SER A 63 -17.69 5.98 -6.81
N ASN A 64 -18.73 6.72 -7.14
CA ASN A 64 -19.94 6.78 -6.30
C ASN A 64 -20.66 5.42 -6.16
N THR A 65 -20.41 4.47 -7.07
CA THR A 65 -21.10 3.17 -7.10
C THR A 65 -20.35 2.05 -6.36
N ASN A 66 -19.10 2.28 -5.95
CA ASN A 66 -18.29 1.29 -5.23
C ASN A 66 -17.86 1.76 -3.83
N LYS A 67 -18.45 2.85 -3.30
CA LYS A 67 -18.16 3.35 -1.95
C LYS A 67 -18.46 2.30 -0.88
N ILE A 68 -17.57 2.20 0.11
CA ILE A 68 -17.72 1.40 1.33
C ILE A 68 -17.00 2.09 2.50
N GLY A 69 -17.31 1.71 3.74
CA GLY A 69 -16.60 2.18 4.92
C GLY A 69 -16.44 3.70 4.98
N VAL A 70 -15.21 4.19 5.11
CA VAL A 70 -14.88 5.63 5.19
C VAL A 70 -15.28 6.42 3.94
N GLY A 71 -15.56 5.78 2.81
CA GLY A 71 -16.02 6.47 1.60
C GLY A 71 -17.41 7.08 1.74
N PHE A 72 -18.22 6.65 2.71
CA PHE A 72 -19.50 7.31 3.04
C PHE A 72 -19.32 8.53 3.93
N TYR A 73 -18.12 8.76 4.46
CA TYR A 73 -17.80 9.95 5.23
C TYR A 73 -17.42 11.08 4.28
N ASN A 74 -18.28 12.10 4.21
CA ASN A 74 -18.05 13.28 3.38
C ASN A 74 -17.65 14.46 4.28
N PRO A 75 -16.34 14.66 4.57
CA PRO A 75 -15.90 15.79 5.36
C PRO A 75 -16.24 17.11 4.65
N LEU A 76 -16.51 18.14 5.44
CA LEU A 76 -16.72 19.49 4.91
C LEU A 76 -15.37 20.18 4.75
N ASN A 77 -15.18 20.84 3.61
CA ASN A 77 -14.04 21.72 3.40
C ASN A 77 -14.14 22.93 4.34
N GLY A 78 -13.17 23.10 5.23
CA GLY A 78 -13.18 24.17 6.22
C GLY A 78 -13.19 25.60 5.67
N LYS A 79 -12.95 25.79 4.36
CA LYS A 79 -13.01 27.11 3.69
C LYS A 79 -14.34 27.37 2.97
N THR A 80 -14.93 26.34 2.37
CA THR A 80 -16.15 26.48 1.54
C THR A 80 -17.40 25.90 2.19
N ASN A 81 -17.24 25.16 3.29
CA ASN A 81 -18.28 24.38 3.97
C ASN A 81 -19.02 23.39 3.04
N GLN A 82 -18.38 23.03 1.91
CA GLN A 82 -18.91 22.06 0.96
C GLN A 82 -18.34 20.67 1.23
N PRO A 83 -19.11 19.59 1.01
CA PRO A 83 -18.59 18.23 1.04
C PRO A 83 -17.42 18.06 0.08
N ILE A 84 -16.35 17.39 0.52
CA ILE A 84 -15.23 17.00 -0.32
C ILE A 84 -15.00 15.50 -0.20
N ASP A 85 -14.76 14.86 -1.34
CA ASP A 85 -14.23 13.50 -1.37
C ASP A 85 -12.70 13.59 -1.22
N LEU A 86 -12.11 12.65 -0.47
CA LEU A 86 -10.67 12.49 -0.32
C LEU A 86 -10.24 11.16 -0.96
N PRO A 87 -10.21 11.09 -2.31
CA PRO A 87 -9.92 9.84 -2.98
C PRO A 87 -8.48 9.39 -2.73
N ALA A 88 -8.30 8.08 -2.67
CA ALA A 88 -7.02 7.41 -2.67
C ALA A 88 -6.99 6.37 -3.82
N ASN A 89 -5.80 6.03 -4.29
CA ASN A 89 -5.63 5.10 -5.41
C ASN A 89 -5.14 3.74 -4.92
N ALA A 90 -5.68 2.65 -5.47
CA ALA A 90 -5.27 1.30 -5.14
C ALA A 90 -4.47 0.66 -6.28
N LEU A 91 -3.26 0.15 -5.99
CA LEU A 91 -2.45 -0.65 -6.94
C LEU A 91 -2.77 -2.15 -6.91
N THR A 92 -3.54 -2.57 -5.91
CA THR A 92 -3.91 -3.96 -5.63
C THR A 92 -5.40 -4.02 -5.27
N SER A 93 -6.02 -5.19 -5.44
CA SER A 93 -7.44 -5.40 -5.12
C SER A 93 -7.67 -6.51 -4.11
N SER A 94 -8.85 -6.54 -3.50
CA SER A 94 -9.23 -7.54 -2.50
C SER A 94 -9.52 -8.91 -3.12
N HIS A 95 -9.53 -9.03 -4.45
CA HIS A 95 -9.64 -10.31 -5.16
C HIS A 95 -8.47 -11.25 -4.80
N LEU A 96 -8.64 -12.56 -4.69
CA LEU A 96 -7.53 -13.47 -4.33
C LEU A 96 -6.32 -13.36 -5.29
N SER A 97 -6.58 -13.14 -6.58
CA SER A 97 -5.57 -12.87 -7.61
C SER A 97 -5.22 -11.37 -7.80
N GLY A 98 -5.69 -10.50 -6.91
CA GLY A 98 -5.57 -9.04 -6.97
C GLY A 98 -4.27 -8.47 -6.44
N ASP A 99 -3.20 -9.27 -6.40
CA ASP A 99 -1.86 -8.79 -6.02
C ASP A 99 -1.26 -7.88 -7.12
N PHE A 100 -0.14 -7.23 -6.83
CA PHE A 100 0.45 -6.23 -7.70
C PHE A 100 0.77 -6.81 -9.08
N ASN A 101 0.21 -6.18 -10.11
CA ASN A 101 0.48 -6.48 -11.50
C ASN A 101 0.74 -5.19 -12.26
N ARG A 102 1.93 -5.10 -12.87
CA ARG A 102 2.38 -3.91 -13.61
C ARG A 102 1.42 -3.49 -14.72
N ARG A 103 0.84 -4.46 -15.46
CA ARG A 103 -0.09 -4.16 -16.56
C ARG A 103 -1.38 -3.55 -16.02
N VAL A 104 -1.90 -4.10 -14.93
CA VAL A 104 -3.12 -3.60 -14.28
C VAL A 104 -2.89 -2.18 -13.75
N ALA A 105 -1.76 -1.93 -13.08
CA ALA A 105 -1.41 -0.60 -12.58
C ALA A 105 -1.28 0.45 -13.71
N GLN A 106 -0.69 0.07 -14.85
CA GLN A 106 -0.59 0.94 -16.02
C GLN A 106 -1.96 1.22 -16.65
N SER A 107 -2.80 0.20 -16.82
CA SER A 107 -4.15 0.36 -17.36
C SER A 107 -5.07 1.17 -16.46
N ALA A 108 -4.85 1.15 -15.15
CA ALA A 108 -5.60 1.94 -14.17
C ALA A 108 -5.22 3.44 -14.18
N GLY A 109 -4.19 3.83 -14.96
CA GLY A 109 -3.75 5.23 -15.06
C GLY A 109 -3.13 5.79 -13.78
N ILE A 110 -2.68 4.92 -12.86
CA ILE A 110 -2.14 5.35 -11.57
C ILE A 110 -0.74 5.93 -11.78
N HIS A 111 -0.62 7.24 -11.57
CA HIS A 111 0.63 7.97 -11.70
C HIS A 111 1.20 8.31 -10.34
N LEU A 112 2.45 7.94 -10.08
CA LEU A 112 3.11 8.20 -8.79
C LEU A 112 3.18 9.69 -8.44
N LYS A 113 3.05 10.59 -9.43
CA LYS A 113 3.07 12.05 -9.25
C LYS A 113 1.70 12.68 -8.96
N SER A 114 0.63 11.89 -8.84
CA SER A 114 -0.68 12.42 -8.42
C SER A 114 -0.61 13.06 -7.03
N SER A 115 -1.57 13.95 -6.73
CA SER A 115 -1.77 14.46 -5.37
C SER A 115 -2.20 13.38 -4.40
N ASP A 116 -2.98 12.42 -4.91
CA ASP A 116 -3.71 11.48 -4.09
C ASP A 116 -2.81 10.33 -3.62
N PRO A 117 -2.96 9.88 -2.37
CA PRO A 117 -2.17 8.79 -1.82
C PRO A 117 -2.44 7.48 -2.58
N ILE A 118 -1.39 6.69 -2.77
CA ILE A 118 -1.43 5.40 -3.45
C ILE A 118 -1.16 4.30 -2.43
N VAL A 119 -2.01 3.26 -2.41
CA VAL A 119 -1.84 2.10 -1.54
C VAL A 119 -1.60 0.83 -2.35
N ALA A 120 -0.63 0.03 -1.91
CA ALA A 120 -0.39 -1.32 -2.41
C ALA A 120 -0.32 -2.31 -1.24
N VAL A 121 -1.12 -3.37 -1.28
CA VAL A 121 -1.07 -4.49 -0.34
C VAL A 121 -0.51 -5.70 -1.08
N VAL A 122 0.74 -6.03 -0.79
CA VAL A 122 1.51 -7.03 -1.55
C VAL A 122 1.91 -8.20 -0.67
N LYS A 123 1.89 -9.41 -1.22
CA LYS A 123 2.47 -10.56 -0.52
C LYS A 123 3.98 -10.40 -0.41
N LYS A 124 4.57 -11.00 0.63
CA LYS A 124 6.02 -11.24 0.74
C LYS A 124 6.51 -12.33 -0.23
N ASN A 125 6.26 -12.13 -1.53
CA ASN A 125 6.64 -13.04 -2.60
C ASN A 125 7.70 -12.38 -3.49
N GLY A 126 8.78 -13.10 -3.76
CA GLY A 126 9.92 -12.51 -4.47
C GLY A 126 9.63 -12.01 -5.88
N SER A 127 8.71 -12.66 -6.61
CA SER A 127 8.32 -12.24 -7.97
C SER A 127 7.50 -10.94 -7.94
N ILE A 128 6.49 -10.89 -7.06
CA ILE A 128 5.62 -9.72 -6.88
C ILE A 128 6.43 -8.50 -6.42
N LEU A 129 7.30 -8.70 -5.44
CA LEU A 129 8.19 -7.68 -4.91
C LEU A 129 9.17 -7.14 -5.98
N LYS A 130 9.74 -8.01 -6.84
CA LYS A 130 10.56 -7.58 -7.99
C LYS A 130 9.76 -6.76 -8.99
N ASN A 131 8.51 -7.16 -9.26
CA ASN A 131 7.63 -6.42 -10.17
C ASN A 131 7.32 -5.02 -9.62
N LEU A 132 7.05 -4.91 -8.31
CA LEU A 132 6.80 -3.64 -7.65
C LEU A 132 8.02 -2.72 -7.71
N ILE A 133 9.22 -3.21 -7.40
CA ILE A 133 10.47 -2.43 -7.57
C ILE A 133 10.64 -1.98 -9.01
N SER A 134 10.44 -2.89 -9.97
CA SER A 134 10.61 -2.57 -11.39
C SER A 134 9.63 -1.50 -11.85
N TRP A 135 8.45 -1.42 -11.24
CA TRP A 135 7.47 -0.36 -11.48
C TRP A 135 7.88 0.95 -10.81
N LEU A 136 8.33 0.93 -9.56
CA LEU A 136 8.83 2.11 -8.84
C LEU A 136 10.06 2.73 -9.52
N ALA A 137 10.98 1.89 -10.00
CA ALA A 137 12.21 2.28 -10.66
C ALA A 137 11.99 3.12 -11.93
N VAL A 138 10.83 3.01 -12.58
CA VAL A 138 10.46 3.85 -13.75
C VAL A 138 10.38 5.33 -13.38
N TRP A 139 10.10 5.62 -12.10
CA TRP A 139 9.91 6.98 -11.60
C TRP A 139 11.17 7.56 -10.95
N GLY A 140 12.25 6.79 -10.86
CA GLY A 140 13.52 7.22 -10.27
C GLY A 140 14.53 7.71 -11.31
N ASP A 141 15.45 8.55 -10.85
CA ASP A 141 16.55 9.04 -11.67
C ASP A 141 17.71 8.04 -11.67
N LYS A 142 18.16 7.67 -12.87
CA LYS A 142 19.33 6.82 -13.04
C LYS A 142 20.60 7.63 -12.77
N GLN A 143 21.36 7.21 -11.77
CA GLN A 143 22.64 7.80 -11.40
C GLN A 143 23.76 7.32 -12.32
N PRO A 144 24.90 8.04 -12.39
CA PRO A 144 26.06 7.65 -13.20
C PRO A 144 26.66 6.27 -12.83
N ASP A 145 26.49 5.84 -11.57
CA ASP A 145 26.92 4.52 -11.07
C ASP A 145 25.92 3.39 -11.40
N GLY A 146 24.84 3.70 -12.13
CA GLY A 146 23.81 2.75 -12.54
C GLY A 146 22.71 2.51 -11.50
N LYS A 147 22.80 3.11 -10.29
CA LYS A 147 21.73 3.04 -9.29
C LYS A 147 20.53 3.90 -9.71
N ILE A 148 19.35 3.54 -9.21
CA ILE A 148 18.12 4.31 -9.43
C ILE A 148 17.71 4.90 -8.09
N ILE A 149 17.52 6.21 -8.04
CA ILE A 149 17.11 6.93 -6.83
C ILE A 149 15.81 7.69 -7.12
N ILE A 150 14.79 7.44 -6.32
CA ILE A 150 13.52 8.15 -6.26
C ILE A 150 13.64 9.21 -5.16
N ARG A 151 14.18 10.38 -5.51
CA ARG A 151 14.36 11.49 -4.56
C ARG A 151 13.01 12.11 -4.18
N SER A 152 12.92 12.59 -2.94
CA SER A 152 11.81 13.44 -2.47
C SER A 152 10.41 12.85 -2.65
N PHE A 153 10.29 11.54 -2.55
CA PHE A 153 9.01 10.84 -2.63
C PHE A 153 8.68 10.15 -1.29
N PRO A 154 7.90 10.78 -0.41
CA PRO A 154 7.57 10.24 0.90
C PRO A 154 6.79 8.92 0.78
N PHE A 155 7.36 7.83 1.30
CA PHE A 155 6.74 6.51 1.30
C PHE A 155 6.67 5.89 2.70
N LEU A 156 5.59 5.15 2.96
CA LEU A 156 5.37 4.39 4.18
C LEU A 156 5.40 2.91 3.82
N LEU A 157 6.16 2.13 4.58
CA LEU A 157 6.18 0.68 4.46
C LEU A 157 5.78 0.05 5.79
N ILE A 158 4.73 -0.74 5.75
CA ILE A 158 4.17 -1.45 6.90
C ILE A 158 4.41 -2.94 6.69
N ASP A 159 4.93 -3.62 7.70
CA ASP A 159 4.99 -5.07 7.74
C ASP A 159 3.93 -5.59 8.72
N ASP A 160 2.82 -6.16 8.19
CA ASP A 160 1.68 -6.62 9.00
C ASP A 160 1.99 -7.95 9.73
N GLU A 161 3.00 -8.71 9.30
CA GLU A 161 3.41 -9.98 9.91
C GLU A 161 4.89 -10.00 10.30
N ALA A 162 5.32 -9.03 11.11
CA ALA A 162 6.67 -9.00 11.67
C ALA A 162 6.93 -10.16 12.66
N ASP A 163 5.89 -10.65 13.34
CA ASP A 163 5.99 -11.73 14.34
C ASP A 163 6.48 -13.06 13.74
N ASN A 164 6.30 -13.27 12.44
CA ASN A 164 6.81 -14.46 11.75
C ASN A 164 8.33 -14.42 11.55
N ALA A 165 9.05 -13.33 11.85
CA ALA A 165 10.47 -13.18 11.54
C ALA A 165 11.42 -14.05 12.39
N SER A 166 11.01 -14.66 13.50
CA SER A 166 11.97 -15.11 14.52
C SER A 166 12.48 -16.56 14.48
N ILE A 167 11.86 -17.57 13.83
CA ILE A 167 12.31 -18.99 14.05
C ILE A 167 12.41 -19.89 12.80
N ASN A 168 12.35 -19.40 11.55
CA ASN A 168 12.66 -20.30 10.42
C ASN A 168 13.31 -19.60 9.23
N VAL A 169 14.54 -20.03 8.92
CA VAL A 169 15.41 -19.51 7.86
C VAL A 169 14.97 -20.10 6.52
N SER A 170 13.86 -19.61 5.96
CA SER A 170 13.49 -19.91 4.58
C SER A 170 14.11 -18.88 3.62
N LYS A 171 14.48 -19.31 2.40
CA LYS A 171 15.12 -18.45 1.37
C LYS A 171 14.29 -17.20 1.03
N GLU A 172 12.96 -17.26 1.13
CA GLU A 172 12.06 -16.14 0.83
C GLU A 172 12.14 -14.99 1.84
N LYS A 173 12.37 -15.26 3.14
CA LYS A 173 12.58 -14.18 4.13
C LYS A 173 13.88 -13.42 3.91
N SER A 174 14.95 -14.13 3.53
CA SER A 174 16.22 -13.51 3.15
C SER A 174 16.02 -12.56 1.96
N PHE A 175 15.23 -12.97 0.96
CA PHE A 175 14.87 -12.11 -0.15
C PHE A 175 14.02 -10.91 0.28
N CYS A 176 13.04 -11.09 1.17
CA CYS A 176 12.23 -9.98 1.67
C CYS A 176 13.08 -8.93 2.41
N ASN A 177 14.01 -9.36 3.26
CA ASN A 177 14.93 -8.44 3.93
C ASN A 177 15.87 -7.74 2.94
N GLN A 178 16.40 -8.47 1.96
CA GLN A 178 17.18 -7.88 0.88
C GLN A 178 16.35 -6.89 0.06
N TRP A 179 15.08 -7.19 -0.18
CA TRP A 179 14.12 -6.31 -0.86
C TRP A 179 13.82 -5.05 -0.04
N LEU A 180 13.68 -5.17 1.28
CA LEU A 180 13.51 -4.02 2.18
C LEU A 180 14.71 -3.08 2.06
N HIS A 181 15.93 -3.62 2.19
CA HIS A 181 17.16 -2.84 2.04
C HIS A 181 17.28 -2.21 0.65
N GLN A 182 16.97 -2.96 -0.41
CA GLN A 182 17.03 -2.47 -1.77
C GLN A 182 16.00 -1.36 -2.01
N SER A 183 14.77 -1.54 -1.53
CA SER A 183 13.67 -0.58 -1.70
C SER A 183 13.95 0.71 -0.93
N ILE A 184 14.42 0.63 0.31
CA ILE A 184 14.84 1.81 1.08
C ILE A 184 15.96 2.56 0.36
N ALA A 185 16.92 1.85 -0.26
CA ALA A 185 17.99 2.47 -1.03
C ALA A 185 17.51 3.19 -2.30
N PHE A 186 16.29 2.96 -2.79
CA PHE A 186 15.72 3.81 -3.83
C PHE A 186 15.32 5.18 -3.27
N PHE A 187 14.94 5.30 -2.00
CA PHE A 187 14.34 6.52 -1.45
C PHE A 187 15.27 7.36 -0.56
N VAL A 188 16.50 6.90 -0.32
CA VAL A 188 17.56 7.57 0.47
C VAL A 188 18.72 7.93 -0.45
#